data_AF-N1V679-F1
#
_entry.id   AF-N1V679-F1
#
_cell.length_a   1.000
_cell.length_b   1.000
_cell.length_c   1.000
_cell.angle_alpha   90.00
_cell.angle_beta   90.00
_cell.angle_gamma   90.00
#
_symmetry.space_group_name_H-M   'P 1'
#
loop_
_entity.id
_entity.type
_entity.pdbx_description
1 polymer ?
#
loop_
_entity_poly.entity_id
_entity_poly.type
_entity_poly.pdbx_seq_one_letter_code
_entity_poly.pdbx_strand_id
1 'polypeptide(L)'
;MDHFGVDRSVVGITVPTGYSFNLDGTAIYLTMAALFVAEALGTPLAIGEQISLLVFMIIASKGAAGVSGAGLATLAAGLQSHRPDLVEGVGLIVGIDRFMSEARALTNFTGNAVATVLVGQWTNELDKVQAERVLSGQDPFDESTMNEDHAYTAPEEVGTPARVGKAGMPIEEEED
;
A
#
# COMPACT_ATOMS: atom_id res chain seq x y z
N MET A 1 7.85 -7.85 -4.49
CA MET A 1 6.81 -8.88 -4.73
C MET A 1 7.21 -9.82 -5.85
N ASP A 2 8.05 -9.37 -6.77
CA ASP A 2 8.66 -10.17 -7.85
C ASP A 2 9.35 -11.43 -7.35
N HIS A 3 10.09 -11.36 -6.21
CA HIS A 3 10.70 -12.56 -5.60
C HIS A 3 9.67 -13.63 -5.23
N PHE A 4 8.46 -13.22 -4.82
CA PHE A 4 7.38 -14.15 -4.49
C PHE A 4 6.72 -14.75 -5.75
N GLY A 5 7.05 -14.25 -6.94
CA GLY A 5 6.51 -14.73 -8.21
C GLY A 5 5.26 -14.00 -8.70
N VAL A 6 4.93 -12.82 -8.16
CA VAL A 6 3.84 -11.99 -8.71
C VAL A 6 4.39 -11.15 -9.86
N ASP A 7 3.70 -11.12 -11.00
CA ASP A 7 4.12 -10.34 -12.18
C ASP A 7 4.23 -8.84 -11.87
N ARG A 8 5.24 -8.19 -12.49
CA ARG A 8 5.54 -6.77 -12.27
C ARG A 8 4.36 -5.86 -12.65
N SER A 9 3.55 -6.23 -13.64
CA SER A 9 2.37 -5.44 -14.03
C SER A 9 1.31 -5.40 -12.94
N VAL A 10 1.06 -6.52 -12.27
CA VAL A 10 0.15 -6.59 -11.12
C VAL A 10 0.71 -5.79 -9.96
N VAL A 11 1.96 -6.04 -9.58
CA VAL A 11 2.64 -5.33 -8.47
C VAL A 11 2.63 -3.82 -8.70
N GLY A 12 2.94 -3.39 -9.93
CA GLY A 12 3.01 -1.98 -10.32
C GLY A 12 1.68 -1.23 -10.23
N ILE A 13 0.56 -1.94 -10.22
CA ILE A 13 -0.77 -1.35 -10.04
C ILE A 13 -1.25 -1.52 -8.60
N THR A 14 -1.15 -2.72 -8.02
CA THR A 14 -1.74 -3.05 -6.72
C THR A 14 -1.03 -2.36 -5.57
N VAL A 15 0.31 -2.28 -5.58
CA VAL A 15 1.08 -1.71 -4.46
C VAL A 15 0.90 -0.19 -4.37
N PRO A 16 1.06 0.61 -5.45
CA PRO A 16 0.84 2.06 -5.37
C PRO A 16 -0.61 2.43 -5.02
N THR A 17 -1.57 1.70 -5.61
CA THR A 17 -3.01 1.88 -5.30
C THR A 17 -3.29 1.53 -3.84
N GLY A 18 -2.76 0.39 -3.37
CA GLY A 18 -2.92 -0.09 -2.01
C GLY A 18 -2.39 0.90 -0.98
N TYR A 19 -1.22 1.51 -1.20
CA TYR A 19 -0.68 2.50 -0.27
C TYR A 19 -1.56 3.74 -0.08
N SER A 20 -2.40 4.07 -1.07
CA SER A 20 -3.31 5.21 -1.01
C SER A 20 -4.68 4.82 -0.44
N PHE A 21 -5.18 3.65 -0.80
CA PHE A 21 -6.58 3.28 -0.57
C PHE A 21 -6.79 2.20 0.51
N ASN A 22 -5.80 1.33 0.75
CA ASN A 22 -5.85 0.32 1.81
C ASN A 22 -5.24 0.87 3.10
N LEU A 23 -6.01 1.73 3.75
CA LEU A 23 -5.69 2.32 5.05
C LEU A 23 -6.64 1.77 6.11
N ASP A 24 -6.81 0.45 6.09
CA ASP A 24 -7.72 -0.26 6.98
C ASP A 24 -7.17 -0.31 8.40
N GLY A 25 -5.87 -0.49 8.58
CA GLY A 25 -5.21 -0.38 9.88
C GLY A 25 -5.42 1.01 10.49
N THR A 26 -5.43 2.07 9.66
CA THR A 26 -5.76 3.42 10.12
C THR A 26 -7.23 3.52 10.54
N ALA A 27 -8.17 3.04 9.72
CA ALA A 27 -9.60 3.09 10.05
C ALA A 27 -9.95 2.30 11.33
N ILE A 28 -9.38 1.09 11.48
CA ILE A 28 -9.52 0.25 12.67
C ILE A 28 -8.96 0.98 13.88
N TYR A 29 -7.72 1.48 13.79
CA TYR A 29 -7.09 2.21 14.88
C TYR A 29 -7.91 3.41 15.33
N LEU A 30 -8.33 4.28 14.40
CA LEU A 30 -9.08 5.49 14.74
C LEU A 30 -10.42 5.18 15.43
N THR A 31 -11.12 4.15 14.94
CA THR A 31 -12.41 3.75 15.52
C THR A 31 -12.20 3.15 16.91
N MET A 32 -11.24 2.22 17.06
CA MET A 32 -10.95 1.59 18.35
C MET A 32 -10.37 2.58 19.37
N ALA A 33 -9.56 3.55 18.92
CA ALA A 33 -9.04 4.63 19.73
C ALA A 33 -10.16 5.51 20.30
N ALA A 34 -11.15 5.86 19.47
CA ALA A 34 -12.30 6.63 19.93
C ALA A 34 -13.15 5.86 20.95
N LEU A 35 -13.37 4.56 20.73
CA LEU A 35 -14.06 3.70 21.70
C LEU A 35 -13.27 3.61 23.01
N PHE A 36 -11.95 3.42 22.93
CA PHE A 36 -11.08 3.39 24.10
C PHE A 36 -11.17 4.68 24.91
N VAL A 37 -11.12 5.84 24.25
CA VAL A 37 -11.27 7.14 24.94
C VAL A 37 -12.62 7.24 25.64
N ALA A 38 -13.70 6.83 24.97
CA ALA A 38 -15.04 6.86 25.55
C ALA A 38 -15.17 5.97 26.79
N GLU A 39 -14.64 4.75 26.72
CA GLU A 39 -14.61 3.81 27.85
C GLU A 39 -13.74 4.35 29.00
N ALA A 40 -12.56 4.89 28.69
CA ALA A 40 -11.65 5.47 29.68
C ALA A 40 -12.26 6.68 30.42
N LEU A 41 -13.11 7.45 29.75
CA LEU A 41 -13.84 8.59 30.31
C LEU A 41 -15.21 8.21 30.91
N GLY A 42 -15.57 6.92 30.91
CA GLY A 42 -16.82 6.42 31.51
C GLY A 42 -18.09 6.82 30.77
N THR A 43 -17.99 7.18 29.48
CA THR A 43 -19.10 7.64 28.64
C THR A 43 -19.16 6.87 27.31
N PRO A 44 -19.43 5.54 27.37
CA PRO A 44 -19.38 4.65 26.22
C PRO A 44 -20.32 5.10 25.09
N LEU A 45 -19.90 4.88 23.84
CA LEU A 45 -20.71 5.24 22.67
C LEU A 45 -21.85 4.23 22.48
N ALA A 46 -23.05 4.73 22.19
CA ALA A 46 -24.15 3.91 21.73
C ALA A 46 -23.85 3.35 20.33
N ILE A 47 -24.39 2.18 19.99
CA ILE A 47 -24.12 1.49 18.70
C ILE A 47 -24.33 2.40 17.48
N GLY A 48 -25.36 3.25 17.49
CA GLY A 48 -25.61 4.20 16.40
C GLY A 48 -24.46 5.20 16.21
N GLU A 49 -23.90 5.72 17.31
CA GLU A 49 -22.75 6.62 17.31
C GLU A 49 -21.48 5.90 16.83
N GLN A 50 -21.30 4.63 17.24
CA GLN A 50 -20.17 3.82 16.79
C GLN A 50 -20.20 3.60 15.28
N ILE A 51 -21.38 3.29 14.72
CA ILE A 51 -21.54 3.09 13.27
C ILE A 51 -21.28 4.40 12.52
N SER A 52 -21.89 5.52 12.93
CA SER A 52 -21.66 6.81 12.26
C SER A 52 -20.21 7.23 12.33
N LEU A 53 -19.57 7.06 13.49
CA LEU A 53 -18.17 7.38 13.69
C LEU A 53 -17.28 6.48 12.83
N LEU A 54 -17.56 5.17 12.76
CA LEU A 54 -16.84 4.24 11.89
C LEU A 54 -16.91 4.68 10.43
N VAL A 55 -18.09 5.03 9.91
CA VAL A 55 -18.23 5.52 8.53
C VAL A 55 -17.38 6.79 8.31
N PHE A 56 -17.45 7.74 9.25
CA PHE A 56 -16.62 8.93 9.20
C PHE A 56 -15.12 8.60 9.19
N MET A 57 -14.67 7.73 10.09
CA MET A 57 -13.26 7.33 10.22
C MET A 57 -12.77 6.56 9.00
N ILE A 58 -13.61 5.75 8.37
CA ILE A 58 -13.30 5.10 7.09
C ILE A 58 -13.02 6.13 6.02
N ILE A 59 -13.82 7.20 5.90
CA ILE A 59 -13.59 8.24 4.90
C ILE A 59 -12.34 9.06 5.26
N ALA A 60 -12.25 9.50 6.52
CA ALA A 60 -11.17 10.33 7.01
C ALA A 60 -9.80 9.64 6.93
N SER A 61 -9.74 8.31 7.09
CA SER A 61 -8.48 7.56 7.03
C SER A 61 -7.78 7.67 5.68
N LYS A 62 -8.51 7.92 4.59
CA LYS A 62 -7.94 8.09 3.24
C LYS A 62 -7.29 9.46 3.08
N GLY A 63 -7.84 10.49 3.75
CA GLY A 63 -7.24 11.83 3.78
C GLY A 63 -5.98 11.92 4.64
N ALA A 64 -5.72 10.94 5.49
CA ALA A 64 -4.55 10.89 6.37
C ALA A 64 -3.34 10.14 5.78
N ALA A 65 -3.44 9.67 4.52
CA ALA A 65 -2.40 8.90 3.86
C ALA A 65 -1.07 9.66 3.79
N GLY A 66 0.03 9.03 4.25
CA GLY A 66 1.40 9.53 4.04
C GLY A 66 1.86 10.71 4.90
N VAL A 67 1.04 11.19 5.86
CA VAL A 67 1.42 12.33 6.73
C VAL A 67 1.68 11.85 8.16
N SER A 68 2.90 12.07 8.64
CA SER A 68 3.29 11.80 10.03
C SER A 68 2.40 12.57 11.02
N GLY A 69 1.86 11.89 12.03
CA GLY A 69 1.01 12.51 13.05
C GLY A 69 -0.45 12.76 12.62
N ALA A 70 -0.81 12.51 11.36
CA ALA A 70 -2.19 12.69 10.88
C ALA A 70 -3.21 11.78 11.57
N GLY A 71 -2.77 10.66 12.14
CA GLY A 71 -3.64 9.75 12.92
C GLY A 71 -4.32 10.44 14.10
N LEU A 72 -3.53 11.10 14.97
CA LEU A 72 -4.08 11.82 16.13
C LEU A 72 -4.97 12.99 15.71
N ALA A 73 -4.56 13.75 14.69
CA ALA A 73 -5.37 14.84 14.15
C ALA A 73 -6.72 14.32 13.62
N THR A 74 -6.71 13.18 12.91
CA THR A 74 -7.93 12.56 12.38
C THR A 74 -8.82 12.03 13.50
N LEU A 75 -8.24 11.42 14.53
CA LEU A 75 -8.98 10.99 15.71
C LEU A 75 -9.66 12.17 16.39
N ALA A 76 -8.92 13.23 16.66
CA ALA A 76 -9.44 14.45 17.26
C ALA A 76 -10.55 15.07 16.41
N ALA A 77 -10.39 15.11 15.08
CA ALA A 77 -11.42 15.60 14.18
C ALA A 77 -12.70 14.73 14.18
N GLY A 78 -12.55 13.40 14.22
CA GLY A 78 -13.70 12.49 14.27
C GLY A 78 -14.46 12.57 15.58
N LEU A 79 -13.74 12.64 16.71
CA LEU A 79 -14.34 12.90 18.02
C LEU A 79 -14.98 14.29 18.06
N GLN A 80 -14.32 15.32 17.55
CA GLN A 80 -14.88 16.68 17.48
C GLN A 80 -16.19 16.75 16.68
N SER A 81 -16.35 15.87 15.68
CA SER A 81 -17.56 15.79 14.87
C SER A 81 -18.72 15.08 15.58
N HIS A 82 -18.45 14.00 16.31
CA HIS A 82 -19.51 13.11 16.86
C HIS A 82 -19.67 13.21 18.39
N ARG A 83 -18.56 13.39 19.10
CA ARG A 83 -18.44 13.43 20.56
C ARG A 83 -17.40 14.48 21.00
N PRO A 84 -17.70 15.79 20.83
CA PRO A 84 -16.79 16.89 21.20
C PRO A 84 -16.28 16.81 22.64
N ASP A 85 -17.12 16.29 23.54
CA ASP A 85 -16.83 16.06 24.94
C ASP A 85 -15.66 15.08 25.18
N LEU A 86 -15.35 14.22 24.20
CA LEU A 86 -14.27 13.23 24.30
C LEU A 86 -12.94 13.71 23.73
N VAL A 87 -12.88 14.89 23.11
CA VAL A 87 -11.66 15.37 22.42
C VAL A 87 -10.47 15.52 23.39
N GLU A 88 -10.72 15.93 24.63
CA GLU A 88 -9.68 16.04 25.66
C GLU A 88 -9.02 14.68 25.97
N GLY A 89 -9.76 13.59 25.81
CA GLY A 89 -9.28 12.23 26.01
C GLY A 89 -8.27 11.74 24.97
N VAL A 90 -8.11 12.45 23.84
CA VAL A 90 -7.06 12.13 22.84
C VAL A 90 -5.66 12.16 23.46
N GLY A 91 -5.45 12.99 24.50
CA GLY A 91 -4.20 13.04 25.25
C GLY A 91 -3.77 11.70 25.84
N LEU A 92 -4.72 10.82 26.16
CA LEU A 92 -4.45 9.46 26.68
C LEU A 92 -3.73 8.57 25.66
N ILE A 93 -3.90 8.84 24.36
CA ILE A 93 -3.36 8.03 23.27
C ILE A 93 -2.03 8.56 22.75
N VAL A 94 -1.72 9.85 22.96
CA VAL A 94 -0.50 10.51 22.48
C VAL A 94 0.76 9.72 22.87
N GLY A 95 0.80 9.18 24.09
CA GLY A 95 1.94 8.42 24.60
C GLY A 95 2.25 7.13 23.81
N ILE A 96 1.26 6.54 23.15
CA ILE A 96 1.42 5.29 22.38
C ILE A 96 1.34 5.50 20.87
N ASP A 97 1.00 6.71 20.40
CA ASP A 97 0.68 6.94 18.98
C ASP A 97 1.82 6.58 18.04
N ARG A 98 3.08 6.78 18.47
CA ARG A 98 4.25 6.41 17.67
C ARG A 98 4.31 4.90 17.42
N PHE A 99 4.20 4.10 18.48
CA PHE A 99 4.17 2.64 18.36
C PHE A 99 2.96 2.18 17.54
N MET A 100 1.79 2.78 17.78
CA MET A 100 0.59 2.47 17.02
C MET A 100 0.69 2.89 15.55
N SER A 101 1.48 3.91 15.23
CA SER A 101 1.77 4.30 13.85
C SER A 101 2.55 3.22 13.11
N GLU A 102 3.52 2.60 13.76
CA GLU A 102 4.28 1.47 13.21
C GLU A 102 3.39 0.24 13.03
N ALA A 103 2.57 -0.10 14.03
CA ALA A 103 1.61 -1.20 13.94
C ALA A 103 0.59 -1.01 12.80
N ARG A 104 0.11 0.21 12.60
CA ARG A 104 -0.75 0.59 11.46
C ARG A 104 -0.05 0.36 10.13
N ALA A 105 1.20 0.82 10.01
CA ALA A 105 1.98 0.65 8.81
C ALA A 105 2.18 -0.84 8.47
N LEU A 106 2.49 -1.67 9.46
CA LEU A 106 2.63 -3.12 9.29
C LEU A 106 1.32 -3.79 8.84
N THR A 107 0.20 -3.38 9.43
CA THR A 107 -1.12 -3.93 9.07
C THR A 107 -1.49 -3.59 7.63
N ASN A 108 -1.34 -2.31 7.25
CA ASN A 108 -1.62 -1.86 5.89
C ASN A 108 -0.69 -2.54 4.87
N PHE A 109 0.61 -2.62 5.21
CA PHE A 109 1.60 -3.32 4.38
C PHE A 109 1.21 -4.79 4.16
N THR A 110 0.86 -5.51 5.24
CA THR A 110 0.44 -6.91 5.17
C THR A 110 -0.82 -7.08 4.32
N GLY A 111 -1.82 -6.20 4.50
CA GLY A 111 -3.04 -6.21 3.69
C GLY A 111 -2.75 -5.99 2.20
N ASN A 112 -1.90 -5.02 1.87
CA ASN A 112 -1.47 -4.76 0.49
C ASN A 112 -0.68 -5.93 -0.09
N ALA A 113 0.14 -6.58 0.73
CA ALA A 113 0.93 -7.72 0.32
C ALA A 113 0.03 -8.91 -0.07
N VAL A 114 -0.90 -9.27 0.82
CA VAL A 114 -1.88 -10.34 0.59
C VAL A 114 -2.78 -9.99 -0.60
N ALA A 115 -3.27 -8.76 -0.70
CA ALA A 115 -4.10 -8.32 -1.82
C ALA A 115 -3.36 -8.45 -3.16
N THR A 116 -2.07 -8.09 -3.21
CA THR A 116 -1.25 -8.23 -4.41
C THR A 116 -1.14 -9.69 -4.86
N VAL A 117 -0.93 -10.62 -3.93
CA VAL A 117 -0.90 -12.06 -4.22
C VAL A 117 -2.27 -12.57 -4.69
N LEU A 118 -3.35 -12.14 -4.05
CA LEU A 118 -4.72 -12.52 -4.44
C LEU A 118 -5.08 -12.03 -5.84
N VAL A 119 -4.75 -10.77 -6.16
CA VAL A 119 -4.98 -10.22 -7.50
C VAL A 119 -4.14 -10.98 -8.53
N GLY A 120 -2.85 -11.20 -8.26
CA GLY A 120 -1.99 -12.00 -9.15
C GLY A 120 -2.53 -13.41 -9.39
N GLN A 121 -3.06 -14.06 -8.36
CA GLN A 121 -3.73 -15.35 -8.51
C GLN A 121 -4.99 -15.28 -9.38
N TRP A 122 -5.84 -14.26 -9.18
CA TRP A 122 -7.08 -14.09 -9.96
C TRP A 122 -6.83 -13.72 -11.43
N THR A 123 -5.72 -13.04 -11.72
CA THR A 123 -5.32 -12.69 -13.09
C THR A 123 -4.46 -13.76 -13.76
N ASN A 124 -4.14 -14.87 -13.07
CA ASN A 124 -3.17 -15.88 -13.50
C ASN A 124 -1.74 -15.33 -13.74
N GLU A 125 -1.37 -14.29 -13.00
CA GLU A 125 -0.06 -13.60 -13.04
C GLU A 125 0.77 -13.92 -11.79
N LEU A 126 0.56 -15.10 -11.20
CA LEU A 126 1.31 -15.63 -10.07
C LEU A 126 2.03 -16.91 -10.50
N ASP A 127 3.35 -16.89 -10.47
CA ASP A 127 4.16 -18.10 -10.58
C ASP A 127 4.04 -18.91 -9.28
N LYS A 128 3.15 -19.91 -9.32
CA LYS A 128 2.89 -20.81 -8.19
C LYS A 128 4.11 -21.66 -7.83
N VAL A 129 4.92 -22.04 -8.81
CA VAL A 129 6.12 -22.86 -8.58
C VAL A 129 7.15 -22.04 -7.81
N GLN A 130 7.38 -20.80 -8.23
CA GLN A 130 8.24 -19.88 -7.49
C GLN A 130 7.70 -19.60 -6.08
N ALA A 131 6.41 -19.28 -5.95
CA ALA A 131 5.78 -19.03 -4.65
C ALA A 131 5.95 -20.22 -3.68
N GLU A 132 5.77 -21.45 -4.16
CA GLU A 132 6.00 -22.67 -3.36
C GLU A 132 7.47 -22.83 -2.95
N ARG A 133 8.45 -22.55 -3.83
CA ARG A 133 9.87 -22.58 -3.48
C ARG A 133 10.22 -21.55 -2.41
N VAL A 134 9.69 -20.34 -2.52
CA VAL A 134 9.91 -19.26 -1.53
C VAL A 134 9.29 -19.63 -0.18
N LEU A 135 8.03 -20.09 -0.18
CA LEU A 135 7.31 -20.46 1.05
C LEU A 135 7.90 -21.71 1.74
N SER A 136 8.47 -22.64 0.97
CA SER A 136 9.17 -23.82 1.52
C SER A 136 10.60 -23.51 1.98
N GLY A 137 11.08 -22.28 1.79
CA GLY A 137 12.43 -21.85 2.17
C GLY A 137 13.54 -22.36 1.25
N GLN A 138 13.19 -22.94 0.09
CA GLN A 138 14.16 -23.40 -0.91
C GLN A 138 14.78 -22.24 -1.71
N ASP A 139 14.10 -21.10 -1.74
CA ASP A 139 14.53 -19.87 -2.43
C ASP A 139 14.37 -18.66 -1.48
N PRO A 140 15.24 -18.54 -0.46
CA PRO A 140 15.17 -17.46 0.52
C PRO A 140 15.47 -16.12 -0.15
N PHE A 141 14.81 -15.07 0.31
CA PHE A 141 15.03 -13.72 -0.20
C PHE A 141 16.45 -13.24 0.14
N ASP A 142 17.20 -12.85 -0.88
CA ASP A 142 18.54 -12.28 -0.71
C ASP A 142 18.43 -10.77 -0.45
N GLU A 143 18.61 -10.36 0.80
CA GLU A 143 18.55 -8.96 1.22
C GLU A 143 19.60 -8.06 0.54
N SER A 144 20.70 -8.63 0.04
CA SER A 144 21.73 -7.86 -0.65
C SER A 144 21.21 -7.24 -1.96
N THR A 145 20.20 -7.86 -2.57
CA THR A 145 19.54 -7.37 -3.80
C THR A 145 18.71 -6.10 -3.58
N MET A 146 18.47 -5.69 -2.34
CA MET A 146 17.77 -4.43 -2.00
C MET A 146 18.71 -3.22 -1.90
N ASN A 147 20.03 -3.42 -1.79
CA ASN A 147 21.02 -2.35 -1.60
C ASN A 147 21.59 -1.81 -2.92
N GLU A 148 21.25 -2.40 -4.06
CA GLU A 148 21.56 -1.82 -5.35
C GLU A 148 20.52 -0.75 -5.66
N ASP A 149 20.95 0.51 -5.68
CA ASP A 149 20.13 1.67 -6.05
C ASP A 149 19.25 1.30 -7.26
N HIS A 150 17.93 1.18 -7.04
CA HIS A 150 16.96 1.01 -8.12
C HIS A 150 16.91 2.31 -8.95
N ALA A 151 17.95 2.55 -9.75
CA ALA A 151 17.83 3.34 -10.95
C ALA A 151 16.79 2.61 -11.81
N TYR A 152 15.61 3.20 -11.92
CA TYR A 152 14.63 2.84 -12.93
C TYR A 152 15.34 2.82 -14.30
N THR A 153 15.68 1.65 -14.79
CA THR A 153 16.05 1.45 -16.18
C THR A 153 14.76 1.35 -16.96
N ALA A 154 14.47 2.37 -17.77
CA ALA A 154 13.37 2.34 -18.71
C ALA A 154 13.49 1.08 -19.59
N PRO A 155 12.37 0.47 -20.02
CA PRO A 155 12.43 -0.70 -20.89
C PRO A 155 13.22 -0.36 -22.15
N GLU A 156 14.21 -1.18 -22.51
CA GLU A 156 14.88 -1.06 -23.81
C GLU A 156 13.82 -1.12 -24.92
N GLU A 157 13.83 -0.13 -25.82
CA GLU A 157 13.05 -0.20 -27.04
C GLU A 157 13.44 -1.48 -27.79
N VAL A 158 12.49 -2.40 -27.90
CA VAL A 158 12.61 -3.58 -28.76
C VAL A 158 12.84 -3.06 -30.17
N GLY A 159 14.10 -3.16 -30.62
CA GLY A 159 14.54 -2.73 -31.93
C GLY A 159 13.59 -3.24 -33.02
N THR A 160 13.03 -2.29 -33.77
CA THR A 160 12.15 -2.55 -34.90
C THR A 160 12.83 -3.56 -35.85
N PRO A 161 12.17 -4.65 -36.28
CA PRO A 161 12.79 -5.61 -37.19
C PRO A 161 13.11 -4.92 -38.52
N ALA A 162 14.37 -5.01 -38.92
CA ALA A 162 14.89 -4.43 -40.16
C ALA A 162 14.05 -4.89 -41.36
N ARG A 163 13.52 -3.93 -42.11
CA ARG A 163 12.87 -4.19 -43.40
C ARG A 163 13.89 -4.77 -44.36
N VAL A 164 13.68 -6.01 -44.80
CA VAL A 164 14.40 -6.61 -45.93
C VAL A 164 13.99 -5.85 -47.20
N GLY A 165 14.87 -4.98 -47.68
CA GLY A 165 14.73 -4.28 -48.95
C GLY A 165 14.91 -5.23 -50.12
N LYS A 166 13.91 -5.28 -51.00
CA LYS A 166 13.95 -6.01 -52.28
C LYS A 166 15.01 -5.41 -53.21
N ALA A 167 15.61 -6.30 -54.00
CA ALA A 167 16.62 -6.07 -55.03
C ALA A 167 16.34 -4.87 -55.97
N GLY A 168 17.40 -4.16 -56.34
CA GLY A 168 17.48 -3.19 -57.42
C GLY A 168 18.95 -2.85 -57.74
N MET A 169 19.28 -2.87 -59.03
CA MET A 169 20.60 -2.85 -59.69
C MET A 169 21.60 -1.73 -59.32
N PRO A 170 22.90 -1.91 -59.64
CA PRO A 170 23.94 -0.93 -59.35
C PRO A 170 23.92 0.24 -60.34
N ILE A 171 24.26 1.44 -59.85
CA ILE A 171 24.69 2.56 -60.68
C ILE A 171 26.09 2.94 -60.19
N GLU A 172 27.06 2.81 -61.09
CA GLU A 172 28.44 3.28 -60.97
C GLU A 172 28.55 4.80 -61.19
N GLU A 173 29.69 5.36 -60.75
CA GLU A 173 30.29 6.68 -61.04
C GLU A 173 29.72 7.89 -60.25
N GLU A 174 30.50 8.85 -59.74
CA GLU A 174 31.87 9.29 -60.06
C GLU A 174 32.45 10.13 -58.90
N GLU A 175 33.78 10.19 -58.78
CA GLU A 175 34.56 11.09 -57.91
C GLU A 175 34.42 12.57 -58.34
N ASP A 176 34.07 13.45 -57.39
CA ASP A 176 34.76 14.72 -57.02
C ASP A 176 33.96 15.53 -55.99
#